data_AF-A0A351R741-F1
#
_entry.id   AF-A0A351R741-F1
#
_cell.length_a   1.000
_cell.length_b   1.000
_cell.length_c   1.000
_cell.angle_alpha   90.00
_cell.angle_beta   90.00
_cell.angle_gamma   90.00
#
_symmetry.space_group_name_H-M   'P 1'
#
loop_
_entity.id
_entity.type
_entity.pdbx_description
1 polymer ?
#
loop_
_entity_poly.entity_id
_entity_poly.type
_entity_poly.pdbx_seq_one_letter_code
_entity_poly.pdbx_strand_id
1 'polypeptide(L)'
;MKQCKVGMDQENIISTFASTQFYGDPDAYIREFLQNAIDACNTRAALEWSWGTEFLEMEEARALNSMRNPYSPQISIQYNSETQRLVFEDNGIGINARDIEQYVAKIGVSFYQSEDFSTQQLHYEPVAQFGVGMLSGFMVARALLIESRKDKSVNTAWNVTDRQTLEPVTAKWIEGAETMEYINSNREQSGTRITLVLRPKYA
;
A
#
# COMPACT_ATOMS: atom_id res chain seq x y z
N MET A 1 31.97 -26.15 -20.86
CA MET A 1 31.13 -26.04 -19.65
C MET A 1 29.67 -26.06 -20.09
N LYS A 2 28.81 -26.94 -19.56
CA LYS A 2 27.37 -26.89 -19.85
C LYS A 2 26.72 -25.97 -18.82
N GLN A 3 26.00 -24.97 -19.29
CA GLN A 3 25.15 -24.11 -18.46
C GLN A 3 23.69 -24.39 -18.80
N CYS A 4 22.85 -24.54 -17.79
CA CYS A 4 21.41 -24.50 -17.95
C CYS A 4 20.88 -23.15 -17.47
N LYS A 5 19.81 -22.66 -18.11
CA LYS A 5 19.06 -21.53 -17.59
C LYS A 5 18.10 -22.02 -16.51
N VAL A 6 18.19 -21.43 -15.33
CA VAL A 6 17.13 -21.51 -14.33
C VAL A 6 15.99 -20.61 -14.84
N GLY A 7 14.81 -21.17 -15.01
CA GLY A 7 13.58 -20.45 -15.37
C GLY A 7 12.55 -20.57 -14.25
N MET A 8 11.67 -19.58 -14.12
CA MET A 8 10.53 -19.62 -13.20
C MET A 8 9.23 -19.53 -14.00
N ASP A 9 8.24 -20.31 -13.58
CA ASP A 9 6.90 -20.37 -14.16
C ASP A 9 5.97 -19.39 -13.42
N GLN A 10 5.32 -18.48 -14.14
CA GLN A 10 4.53 -17.40 -13.56
C GLN A 10 3.22 -17.88 -12.90
N GLU A 11 2.59 -18.94 -13.42
CA GLU A 11 1.35 -19.51 -12.81
C GLU A 11 1.62 -20.12 -11.43
N ASN A 12 2.80 -20.72 -11.27
CA ASN A 12 3.23 -21.33 -10.00
C ASN A 12 3.60 -20.28 -8.94
N ILE A 13 3.97 -19.05 -9.33
CA ILE A 13 4.39 -18.00 -8.40
C ILE A 13 3.20 -17.51 -7.57
N ILE A 14 2.10 -17.08 -8.20
CA ILE A 14 0.94 -16.54 -7.48
C ILE A 14 0.36 -17.60 -6.54
N SER A 15 0.20 -18.82 -7.04
CA SER A 15 -0.32 -19.94 -6.25
C SER A 15 0.61 -20.33 -5.10
N THR A 16 1.93 -20.26 -5.27
CA THR A 16 2.90 -20.52 -4.19
C THR A 16 2.88 -19.42 -3.13
N PHE A 17 2.89 -18.14 -3.53
CA PHE A 17 2.87 -17.02 -2.58
C PHE A 17 1.51 -16.91 -1.88
N ALA A 18 0.40 -17.16 -2.57
CA ALA A 18 -0.95 -17.18 -1.99
C ALA A 18 -1.28 -18.54 -1.32
N SER A 19 -0.28 -19.20 -0.71
CA SER A 19 -0.47 -20.48 -0.03
C SER A 19 -0.06 -20.44 1.43
N THR A 20 -0.67 -21.31 2.22
CA THR A 20 -0.25 -21.59 3.60
C THR A 20 1.15 -22.21 3.68
N GLN A 21 1.71 -22.76 2.59
CA GLN A 21 3.11 -23.20 2.55
C GLN A 21 4.09 -22.03 2.64
N PHE A 22 3.71 -20.84 2.16
CA PHE A 22 4.54 -19.64 2.23
C PHE A 22 4.29 -18.84 3.50
N TYR A 23 3.02 -18.62 3.86
CA TYR A 23 2.67 -17.78 5.02
C TYR A 23 2.52 -18.54 6.35
N GLY A 24 2.46 -19.88 6.31
CA GLY A 24 2.27 -20.75 7.48
C GLY A 24 0.85 -20.75 8.04
N ASP A 25 0.29 -19.55 8.26
CA ASP A 25 -1.00 -19.31 8.90
C ASP A 25 -1.92 -18.50 7.96
N PRO A 26 -3.17 -18.92 7.72
CA PRO A 26 -4.16 -18.11 7.02
C PRO A 26 -4.29 -16.69 7.58
N ASP A 27 -4.14 -16.47 8.89
CA ASP A 27 -4.32 -15.15 9.51
C ASP A 27 -3.18 -14.16 9.20
N ALA A 28 -2.12 -14.63 8.53
CA ALA A 28 -1.02 -13.78 8.09
C ALA A 28 -1.49 -12.60 7.24
N TYR A 29 -2.61 -12.72 6.49
CA TYR A 29 -3.12 -11.59 5.70
C TYR A 29 -3.42 -10.37 6.58
N ILE A 30 -3.98 -10.57 7.78
CA ILE A 30 -4.30 -9.45 8.69
C ILE A 30 -3.03 -8.67 9.01
N ARG A 31 -1.93 -9.37 9.30
CA ARG A 31 -0.62 -8.75 9.55
C ARG A 31 -0.14 -7.97 8.33
N GLU A 32 -0.18 -8.56 7.14
CA GLU A 32 0.29 -7.92 5.91
C GLU A 32 -0.51 -6.64 5.58
N PHE A 33 -1.84 -6.70 5.64
CA PHE A 33 -2.69 -5.53 5.38
C PHE A 33 -2.52 -4.44 6.45
N LEU A 34 -2.40 -4.82 7.73
CA LEU A 34 -2.11 -3.87 8.80
C LEU A 34 -0.73 -3.22 8.66
N GLN A 35 0.30 -3.98 8.30
CA GLN A 35 1.64 -3.45 8.06
C GLN A 35 1.63 -2.44 6.91
N ASN A 36 0.97 -2.77 5.79
CA ASN A 36 0.82 -1.85 4.67
C ASN A 36 0.11 -0.55 5.08
N ALA A 37 -0.96 -0.64 5.87
CA ALA A 37 -1.70 0.52 6.39
C ALA A 37 -0.85 1.37 7.35
N ILE A 38 -0.08 0.73 8.25
CA ILE A 38 0.84 1.40 9.17
C ILE A 38 1.93 2.15 8.39
N ASP A 39 2.57 1.50 7.42
CA ASP A 39 3.60 2.12 6.59
C ASP A 39 3.04 3.29 5.79
N ALA A 40 1.80 3.18 5.27
CA ALA A 40 1.14 4.26 4.56
C ALA A 40 0.87 5.46 5.46
N CYS A 41 0.38 5.22 6.69
CA CYS A 41 0.15 6.28 7.68
C CYS A 41 1.45 6.96 8.11
N ASN A 42 2.49 6.19 8.43
CA ASN A 42 3.77 6.73 8.88
C ASN A 42 4.52 7.48 7.77
N THR A 43 4.42 6.99 6.53
CA THR A 43 4.99 7.69 5.36
C THR A 43 4.35 9.05 5.19
N ARG A 44 3.01 9.13 5.27
CA ARG A 44 2.30 10.41 5.24
C ARG A 44 2.72 11.32 6.40
N ALA A 45 2.80 10.79 7.63
CA ALA A 45 3.23 11.56 8.78
C ALA A 45 4.64 12.14 8.60
N ALA A 46 5.57 11.35 8.05
CA ALA A 46 6.94 11.79 7.78
C ALA A 46 7.00 12.88 6.69
N LEU A 47 6.19 12.76 5.63
CA LEU A 47 6.09 13.78 4.57
C LEU A 47 5.49 15.10 5.09
N GLU A 48 4.42 15.03 5.88
CA GLU A 48 3.81 16.23 6.46
C GLU A 48 4.74 16.89 7.49
N TRP A 49 5.50 16.09 8.25
CA TRP A 49 6.48 16.59 9.20
C TRP A 49 7.65 17.29 8.48
N SER A 50 8.15 16.73 7.38
CA SER A 50 9.31 17.29 6.67
C SER A 50 8.98 18.59 5.95
N TRP A 51 7.73 18.77 5.49
CA TRP A 51 7.34 19.93 4.70
C TRP A 51 7.70 21.27 5.35
N GLY A 52 8.51 22.10 4.70
CA GLY A 52 8.92 23.41 5.20
C GLY A 52 9.84 23.38 6.42
N THR A 53 10.41 22.22 6.76
CA THR A 53 11.41 22.05 7.83
C THR A 53 12.74 21.50 7.32
N GLU A 54 12.86 21.29 6.01
CA GLU A 54 13.97 20.57 5.37
C GLU A 54 15.31 21.31 5.50
N PHE A 55 15.27 22.60 5.79
CA PHE A 55 16.44 23.48 5.99
C PHE A 55 16.61 23.96 7.43
N LEU A 56 15.74 23.50 8.35
CA LEU A 56 15.74 23.93 9.74
C LEU A 56 16.54 22.97 10.61
N GLU A 57 17.15 23.49 11.66
CA GLU A 57 17.70 22.64 12.71
C GLU A 57 16.57 21.91 13.46
N MET A 58 16.86 20.77 14.06
CA MET A 58 15.84 19.89 14.63
C MET A 58 14.96 20.58 15.71
N GLU A 59 15.52 21.51 16.46
CA GLU A 59 14.77 22.28 17.48
C GLU A 59 13.78 23.28 16.84
N GLU A 60 14.21 23.97 15.78
CA GLU A 60 13.37 24.90 15.01
C GLU A 60 12.26 24.15 14.25
N ALA A 61 12.59 23.02 13.63
CA ALA A 61 11.63 22.14 12.98
C ALA A 61 10.55 21.65 13.95
N ARG A 62 10.93 21.27 15.17
CA ARG A 62 9.98 20.87 16.23
C ARG A 62 9.08 22.03 16.65
N ALA A 63 9.63 23.22 16.84
CA ALA A 63 8.85 24.40 17.18
C ALA A 63 7.83 24.73 16.07
N LEU A 64 8.24 24.73 14.80
CA LEU A 64 7.33 25.00 13.68
C LEU A 64 6.24 23.93 13.56
N ASN A 65 6.60 22.64 13.65
CA ASN A 65 5.64 21.55 13.57
C ASN A 65 4.65 21.55 14.74
N SER A 66 5.05 21.99 15.93
CA SER A 66 4.14 22.12 17.09
C SER A 66 3.02 23.15 16.88
N MET A 67 3.19 24.07 15.94
CA MET A 67 2.17 25.08 15.60
C MET A 67 1.19 24.60 14.52
N ARG A 68 1.44 23.45 13.89
CA ARG A 68 0.58 22.87 12.84
C ARG A 68 -0.47 21.96 13.47
N ASN A 69 -1.63 21.84 12.81
CA ASN A 69 -2.56 20.78 13.16
C ASN A 69 -1.90 19.43 12.84
N PRO A 70 -1.71 18.55 13.83
CA PRO A 70 -1.06 17.28 13.58
C PRO A 70 -1.98 16.38 12.76
N TYR A 71 -1.42 15.74 11.74
CA TYR A 71 -2.06 14.58 11.13
C TYR A 71 -2.29 13.51 12.19
N SER A 72 -3.53 13.02 12.27
CA SER A 72 -3.92 11.95 13.18
C SER A 72 -4.10 10.66 12.38
N PRO A 73 -3.12 9.72 12.41
CA PRO A 73 -3.23 8.46 11.69
C PRO A 73 -4.37 7.62 12.25
N GLN A 74 -5.11 6.98 11.35
CA GLN A 74 -6.25 6.12 11.67
C GLN A 74 -6.23 4.91 10.74
N ILE A 75 -6.39 3.74 11.34
CA ILE A 75 -6.61 2.48 10.64
C ILE A 75 -7.88 1.86 11.23
N SER A 76 -8.79 1.42 10.38
CA SER A 76 -10.02 0.72 10.78
C SER A 76 -10.11 -0.64 10.07
N ILE A 77 -10.59 -1.63 10.81
CA ILE A 77 -10.92 -2.95 10.28
C ILE A 77 -12.39 -3.19 10.54
N GLN A 78 -13.14 -3.50 9.48
CA GLN A 78 -14.59 -3.68 9.56
C GLN A 78 -14.99 -4.99 8.87
N TYR A 79 -15.72 -5.84 9.59
CA TYR A 79 -16.31 -7.04 9.02
C TYR A 79 -17.83 -6.86 8.89
N ASN A 80 -18.37 -7.20 7.72
CA ASN A 80 -19.79 -7.22 7.46
C ASN A 80 -20.22 -8.65 7.09
N SER A 81 -20.96 -9.30 7.99
CA SER A 81 -21.40 -10.69 7.84
C SER A 81 -22.48 -10.90 6.76
N GLU A 82 -23.30 -9.88 6.49
CA GLU A 82 -24.34 -9.97 5.46
C GLU A 82 -23.75 -9.99 4.04
N THR A 83 -22.69 -9.21 3.83
CA THR A 83 -22.01 -9.07 2.53
C THR A 83 -20.76 -9.94 2.42
N GLN A 84 -20.33 -10.56 3.53
CA GLN A 84 -19.11 -11.36 3.65
C GLN A 84 -17.86 -10.57 3.21
N ARG A 85 -17.78 -9.32 3.67
CA ARG A 85 -16.71 -8.38 3.32
C ARG A 85 -15.91 -8.01 4.55
N LEU A 86 -14.59 -8.15 4.43
CA LEU A 86 -13.63 -7.62 5.40
C LEU A 86 -12.93 -6.42 4.78
N VAL A 87 -12.98 -5.28 5.46
CA VAL A 87 -12.45 -4.00 4.98
C VAL A 87 -11.31 -3.56 5.89
N PHE A 88 -10.17 -3.23 5.29
CA PHE A 88 -9.07 -2.51 5.91
C PHE A 88 -9.06 -1.10 5.33
N GLU A 89 -9.10 -0.07 6.17
CA GLU A 89 -9.07 1.31 5.70
C GLU A 89 -8.10 2.14 6.53
N ASP A 90 -7.20 2.84 5.84
CA ASP A 90 -6.27 3.81 6.40
C ASP A 90 -6.50 5.20 5.82
N ASN A 91 -6.04 6.22 6.55
CA ASN A 91 -5.97 7.60 6.07
C ASN A 91 -4.53 8.02 5.70
N GLY A 92 -3.70 7.08 5.28
CA GLY A 92 -2.28 7.27 4.98
C GLY A 92 -2.00 7.95 3.64
N ILE A 93 -0.81 7.70 3.10
CA ILE A 93 -0.30 8.36 1.88
C ILE A 93 -1.11 8.03 0.63
N GLY A 94 -1.86 6.92 0.63
CA GLY A 94 -2.69 6.47 -0.48
C GLY A 94 -1.91 6.06 -1.73
N ILE A 95 -2.66 5.70 -2.77
CA ILE A 95 -2.14 5.29 -4.08
C ILE A 95 -2.92 5.99 -5.20
N ASN A 96 -2.26 6.19 -6.34
CA ASN A 96 -2.86 6.64 -7.60
C ASN A 96 -2.73 5.55 -8.69
N ALA A 97 -3.20 5.84 -9.91
CA ALA A 97 -3.12 4.91 -11.03
C ALA A 97 -1.68 4.49 -11.39
N ARG A 98 -0.71 5.41 -11.31
CA ARG A 98 0.71 5.08 -11.53
C ARG A 98 1.21 4.07 -10.50
N ASP A 99 0.85 4.24 -9.23
CA ASP A 99 1.25 3.30 -8.17
C ASP A 99 0.63 1.91 -8.37
N ILE A 100 -0.62 1.85 -8.85
CA ILE A 100 -1.27 0.57 -9.21
C ILE A 100 -0.41 -0.17 -10.23
N GLU A 101 -0.02 0.50 -11.32
CA GLU A 101 0.75 -0.11 -12.41
C GLU A 101 2.19 -0.45 -12.03
N GLN A 102 2.82 0.39 -11.21
CA GLN A 102 4.24 0.26 -10.88
C GLN A 102 4.52 -0.66 -9.70
N TYR A 103 3.63 -0.68 -8.70
CA TYR A 103 3.89 -1.33 -7.42
C TYR A 103 2.83 -2.39 -7.06
N VAL A 104 1.55 -2.11 -7.26
CA VAL A 104 0.48 -3.03 -6.82
C VAL A 104 0.33 -4.22 -7.78
N ALA A 105 0.36 -3.97 -9.09
CA ALA A 105 0.21 -4.99 -10.13
C ALA A 105 1.49 -5.81 -10.36
N LYS A 106 2.64 -5.38 -9.82
CA LYS A 106 3.93 -6.05 -9.99
C LYS A 106 4.33 -6.79 -8.72
N ILE A 107 4.07 -8.09 -8.72
CA ILE A 107 4.41 -8.97 -7.60
C ILE A 107 5.90 -8.92 -7.30
N GLY A 108 6.25 -8.77 -6.02
CA GLY A 108 7.64 -8.72 -5.58
C GLY A 108 8.28 -7.33 -5.70
N VAL A 109 7.51 -6.30 -6.10
CA VAL A 109 7.96 -4.91 -6.18
C VAL A 109 7.28 -4.11 -5.06
N SER A 110 8.08 -3.39 -4.26
CA SER A 110 7.57 -2.51 -3.20
C SER A 110 7.87 -1.06 -3.50
N PHE A 111 6.88 -0.18 -3.30
CA PHE A 111 7.07 1.28 -3.30
C PHE A 111 8.17 1.69 -2.31
N TYR A 112 8.21 1.05 -1.14
CA TYR A 112 9.16 1.39 -0.08
C TYR A 112 10.62 1.04 -0.38
N GLN A 113 10.87 0.27 -1.45
CA GLN A 113 12.21 -0.01 -1.96
C GLN A 113 12.52 0.76 -3.26
N SER A 114 11.60 1.60 -3.73
CA SER A 114 11.74 2.28 -5.01
C SER A 114 12.49 3.60 -4.91
N GLU A 115 12.94 4.09 -6.07
CA GLU A 115 13.51 5.44 -6.19
C GLU A 115 12.49 6.51 -5.78
N ASP A 116 11.20 6.32 -6.12
CA ASP A 116 10.11 7.25 -5.76
C ASP A 116 9.96 7.44 -4.24
N PHE A 117 10.30 6.43 -3.43
CA PHE A 117 10.34 6.55 -1.96
C PHE A 117 11.67 7.13 -1.47
N SER A 118 12.81 6.61 -1.95
CA SER A 118 14.13 7.05 -1.47
C SER A 118 14.42 8.53 -1.75
N THR A 119 13.91 9.07 -2.86
CA THR A 119 14.03 10.49 -3.24
C THR A 119 13.29 11.44 -2.30
N GLN A 120 12.30 10.93 -1.54
CA GLN A 120 11.60 11.69 -0.51
C GLN A 120 12.49 11.99 0.71
N GLN A 121 13.58 11.23 0.90
CA GLN A 121 14.54 11.39 2.01
C GLN A 121 13.90 11.47 3.40
N LEU A 122 12.92 10.60 3.65
CA LEU A 122 12.16 10.59 4.89
C LEU A 122 12.96 9.99 6.05
N HIS A 123 12.78 10.54 7.24
CA HIS A 123 13.21 9.91 8.49
C HIS A 123 12.23 8.82 8.94
N TYR A 124 11.99 7.83 8.07
CA TYR A 124 11.11 6.69 8.32
C TYR A 124 11.61 5.45 7.58
N GLU A 125 11.62 4.31 8.26
CA GLU A 125 12.00 3.01 7.69
C GLU A 125 10.75 2.09 7.62
N PRO A 126 10.23 1.78 6.42
CA PRO A 126 9.06 0.93 6.25
C PRO A 126 9.34 -0.55 6.54
N VAL A 127 8.32 -1.25 7.02
CA VAL A 127 8.38 -2.69 7.32
C VAL A 127 8.05 -3.54 6.08
N ALA A 128 7.08 -3.12 5.27
CA ALA A 128 6.56 -3.86 4.13
C ALA A 128 7.47 -3.76 2.88
N GLN A 129 8.59 -4.46 2.90
CA GLN A 129 9.63 -4.29 1.88
C GLN A 129 9.49 -5.24 0.67
N PHE A 130 8.78 -6.35 0.78
CA PHE A 130 8.85 -7.43 -0.22
C PHE A 130 7.85 -7.34 -1.38
N GLY A 131 6.80 -6.53 -1.28
CA GLY A 131 5.83 -6.37 -2.39
C GLY A 131 4.96 -7.60 -2.69
N VAL A 132 4.76 -8.48 -1.72
CA VAL A 132 3.92 -9.70 -1.85
C VAL A 132 2.71 -9.72 -0.92
N GLY A 133 2.62 -8.76 0.02
CA GLY A 133 1.62 -8.76 1.10
C GLY A 133 0.18 -8.78 0.58
N MET A 134 -0.12 -8.15 -0.56
CA MET A 134 -1.46 -8.17 -1.16
C MET A 134 -1.93 -9.58 -1.55
N LEU A 135 -0.99 -10.47 -1.94
CA LEU A 135 -1.32 -11.85 -2.33
C LEU A 135 -1.82 -12.69 -1.14
N SER A 136 -1.41 -12.35 0.08
CA SER A 136 -1.89 -13.02 1.29
C SER A 136 -3.42 -12.96 1.42
N GLY A 137 -4.05 -11.90 0.92
CA GLY A 137 -5.50 -11.74 0.90
C GLY A 137 -6.22 -12.83 0.12
N PHE A 138 -5.62 -13.35 -0.95
CA PHE A 138 -6.20 -14.44 -1.73
C PHE A 138 -6.24 -15.78 -1.00
N MET A 139 -5.53 -15.94 0.14
CA MET A 139 -5.69 -17.12 0.99
C MET A 139 -7.12 -17.24 1.55
N VAL A 140 -7.81 -16.11 1.72
CA VAL A 140 -9.15 -16.03 2.33
C VAL A 140 -10.22 -15.39 1.44
N ALA A 141 -9.83 -14.56 0.48
CA ALA A 141 -10.72 -13.83 -0.42
C ALA A 141 -10.71 -14.41 -1.84
N ARG A 142 -11.81 -14.22 -2.57
CA ARG A 142 -11.93 -14.50 -4.01
C ARG A 142 -11.65 -13.27 -4.89
N ALA A 143 -11.70 -12.08 -4.28
CA ALA A 143 -11.42 -10.82 -4.94
C ALA A 143 -10.98 -9.76 -3.93
N LEU A 144 -10.14 -8.85 -4.39
CA LEU A 144 -9.72 -7.65 -3.69
C LEU A 144 -10.26 -6.43 -4.45
N LEU A 145 -10.85 -5.50 -3.71
CA LEU A 145 -11.24 -4.18 -4.22
C LEU A 145 -10.41 -3.13 -3.50
N ILE A 146 -9.78 -2.24 -4.23
CA ILE A 146 -8.93 -1.18 -3.69
C ILE A 146 -9.55 0.15 -4.10
N GLU A 147 -9.85 1.02 -3.15
CA GLU A 147 -10.27 2.40 -3.39
C GLU A 147 -9.28 3.30 -2.69
N SER A 148 -8.61 4.19 -3.41
CA SER A 148 -7.56 5.01 -2.81
C SER A 148 -7.43 6.37 -3.44
N ARG A 149 -6.86 7.30 -2.67
CA ARG A 149 -6.45 8.60 -3.14
C ARG A 149 -5.09 8.96 -2.55
N LYS A 150 -4.12 9.26 -3.42
CA LYS A 150 -2.80 9.75 -3.03
C LYS A 150 -2.91 11.09 -2.28
N ASP A 151 -2.21 11.24 -1.17
CA ASP A 151 -2.15 12.49 -0.43
C ASP A 151 -1.21 13.50 -1.10
N LYS A 152 -1.57 14.78 -1.01
CA LYS A 152 -0.81 15.89 -1.61
C LYS A 152 0.62 16.02 -1.07
N SER A 153 0.88 15.51 0.15
CA SER A 153 2.20 15.52 0.78
C SER A 153 3.27 14.78 -0.02
N VAL A 154 2.90 13.87 -0.93
CA VAL A 154 3.86 13.23 -1.85
C VAL A 154 4.57 14.23 -2.77
N ASN A 155 3.96 15.40 -2.99
CA ASN A 155 4.48 16.45 -3.87
C ASN A 155 5.09 17.63 -3.11
N THR A 156 5.22 17.54 -1.78
CA THR A 156 5.72 18.65 -0.96
C THR A 156 7.21 18.57 -0.67
N ALA A 157 7.84 17.41 -0.82
CA ALA A 157 9.28 17.26 -0.61
C ALA A 157 10.07 18.07 -1.66
N TRP A 158 11.07 18.82 -1.20
CA TRP A 158 11.84 19.76 -2.03
C TRP A 158 12.57 19.12 -3.21
N ASN A 159 12.95 17.84 -3.09
CA ASN A 159 13.65 17.07 -4.12
C ASN A 159 12.71 16.49 -5.20
N VAL A 160 11.40 16.53 -4.99
CA VAL A 160 10.44 15.95 -5.92
C VAL A 160 10.19 16.93 -7.06
N THR A 161 10.80 16.64 -8.20
CA THR A 161 10.64 17.42 -9.44
C THR A 161 9.51 16.86 -10.32
N ASP A 162 9.33 15.54 -10.32
CA ASP A 162 8.22 14.86 -11.01
C ASP A 162 7.00 14.76 -10.08
N ARG A 163 6.07 15.71 -10.22
CA ARG A 163 4.87 15.75 -9.40
C ARG A 163 3.92 14.61 -9.76
N GLN A 164 3.54 13.83 -8.76
CA GLN A 164 2.60 12.73 -8.90
C GLN A 164 1.16 13.24 -8.97
N THR A 165 0.32 12.53 -9.74
CA THR A 165 -1.12 12.77 -9.76
C THR A 165 -1.78 12.39 -8.44
N LEU A 166 -2.82 13.14 -8.06
CA LEU A 166 -3.62 12.91 -6.85
C LEU A 166 -5.03 12.41 -7.18
N GLU A 167 -5.25 12.05 -8.46
CA GLU A 167 -6.52 11.51 -8.93
C GLU A 167 -6.83 10.20 -8.20
N PRO A 168 -8.02 10.08 -7.61
CA PRO A 168 -8.40 8.88 -6.87
C PRO A 168 -8.69 7.72 -7.83
N VAL A 169 -8.39 6.51 -7.38
CA VAL A 169 -8.48 5.28 -8.18
C VAL A 169 -9.29 4.22 -7.46
N THR A 170 -10.04 3.44 -8.22
CA THR A 170 -10.63 2.18 -7.77
C THR A 170 -10.10 1.06 -8.64
N ALA A 171 -9.52 0.03 -8.02
CA ALA A 171 -9.01 -1.16 -8.69
C ALA A 171 -9.71 -2.42 -8.17
N LYS A 172 -9.81 -3.44 -9.03
CA LYS A 172 -10.36 -4.76 -8.73
C LYS A 172 -9.38 -5.81 -9.21
N TRP A 173 -9.07 -6.77 -8.33
CA TRP A 173 -8.26 -7.93 -8.65
C TRP A 173 -8.99 -9.20 -8.23
N ILE A 174 -9.18 -10.11 -9.18
CA ILE A 174 -9.88 -11.37 -8.98
C ILE A 174 -8.83 -12.48 -8.84
N GLU A 175 -9.07 -13.42 -7.92
CA GLU A 175 -8.20 -14.58 -7.75
C GLU A 175 -8.02 -15.34 -9.09
N GLY A 176 -6.77 -15.66 -9.41
CA GLY A 176 -6.42 -16.38 -10.65
C GLY A 176 -6.41 -15.52 -11.91
N ALA A 177 -6.79 -14.24 -11.84
CA ALA A 177 -6.63 -13.32 -12.95
C ALA A 177 -5.19 -12.79 -13.04
N GLU A 178 -4.62 -12.83 -14.25
CA GLU A 178 -3.31 -12.24 -14.56
C GLU A 178 -3.34 -10.71 -14.64
N THR A 179 -4.53 -10.13 -14.71
CA THR A 179 -4.73 -8.69 -14.88
C THR A 179 -5.54 -8.08 -13.73
N MET A 180 -5.23 -6.80 -13.47
CA MET A 180 -5.99 -5.94 -12.56
C MET A 180 -6.72 -4.89 -13.40
N GLU A 181 -8.00 -4.66 -13.10
CA GLU A 181 -8.79 -3.60 -13.73
C GLU A 181 -8.85 -2.39 -12.79
N TYR A 182 -8.68 -1.18 -13.31
CA TYR A 182 -8.82 0.04 -12.52
C TYR A 182 -9.51 1.18 -13.29
N ILE A 183 -10.18 2.06 -12.55
CA ILE A 183 -10.87 3.27 -13.05
C ILE A 183 -10.64 4.45 -12.10
N ASN A 184 -10.88 5.67 -12.56
CA ASN A 184 -11.00 6.82 -11.67
C ASN A 184 -12.17 6.61 -10.69
N SER A 185 -11.98 7.06 -9.45
CA SER A 185 -13.02 6.97 -8.41
C SER A 185 -13.49 8.36 -7.96
N ASN A 186 -14.44 8.39 -7.03
CA ASN A 186 -14.93 9.62 -6.42
C ASN A 186 -14.45 9.77 -4.96
N ARG A 187 -13.41 9.04 -4.55
CA ARG A 187 -12.89 9.11 -3.19
C ARG A 187 -12.29 10.50 -2.94
N GLU A 188 -12.84 11.24 -2.00
CA GLU A 188 -12.36 12.58 -1.66
C GLU A 188 -11.21 12.54 -0.64
N GLN A 189 -11.22 11.60 0.30
CA GLN A 189 -10.23 11.55 1.37
C GLN A 189 -9.01 10.73 0.97
N SER A 190 -7.83 11.22 1.33
CA SER A 190 -6.57 10.49 1.14
C SER A 190 -6.50 9.22 1.98
N GLY A 191 -5.67 8.28 1.54
CA GLY A 191 -5.53 6.96 2.13
C GLY A 191 -6.20 5.87 1.30
N THR A 192 -6.14 4.64 1.79
CA THR A 192 -6.54 3.45 1.04
C THR A 192 -7.60 2.66 1.80
N ARG A 193 -8.62 2.22 1.08
CA ARG A 193 -9.57 1.20 1.51
C ARG A 193 -9.36 -0.05 0.68
N ILE A 194 -9.12 -1.17 1.34
CA ILE A 194 -9.03 -2.49 0.72
C ILE A 194 -10.17 -3.35 1.25
N THR A 195 -11.02 -3.83 0.35
CA THR A 195 -12.11 -4.75 0.66
C THR A 195 -11.78 -6.14 0.14
N LEU A 196 -11.73 -7.10 1.06
CA LEU A 196 -11.62 -8.53 0.79
C LEU A 196 -13.02 -9.09 0.63
N VAL A 197 -13.32 -9.64 -0.55
CA VAL A 197 -14.53 -10.42 -0.77
C VAL A 197 -14.26 -11.85 -0.32
N LEU A 198 -14.67 -12.21 0.89
CA LEU A 198 -14.30 -13.47 1.53
C LEU A 198 -14.91 -14.68 0.80
N ARG A 199 -14.21 -15.82 0.86
CA ARG A 199 -14.78 -17.10 0.46
C ARG A 199 -15.77 -17.58 1.52
N PRO A 200 -16.84 -18.33 1.16
CA PRO A 200 -17.85 -18.77 2.13
C PRO A 200 -17.31 -19.52 3.36
N LYS A 201 -16.17 -20.22 3.23
CA LYS A 201 -15.54 -20.93 4.35
C LYS A 201 -14.86 -20.04 5.39
N TYR A 202 -14.65 -18.76 5.10
CA TYR A 202 -13.98 -17.78 5.96
C TYR A 202 -14.90 -16.61 6.35
N ALA A 203 -16.18 -16.69 5.97
CA ALA A 203 -17.18 -15.68 6.25
C ALA A 203 -18.06 -16.10 7.43
#